data_AF-A0A3N5STY7-F1
#
_entry.id   AF-A0A3N5STY7-F1
#
_cell.length_a   1.000
_cell.length_b   1.000
_cell.length_c   1.000
_cell.angle_alpha   90.00
_cell.angle_beta   90.00
_cell.angle_gamma   90.00
#
_symmetry.space_group_name_H-M   'P 1'
#
loop_
_entity.id
_entity.type
_entity.pdbx_description
1 polymer ?
#
loop_
_entity_poly.entity_id
_entity_poly.type
_entity_poly.pdbx_seq_one_letter_code
_entity_poly.pdbx_strand_id
1 'polypeptide(L)'
;MAVIVEGYMDAIQAHQAGFSNVVAQMGTALTRPQLKQLSKYARRLVLALDPDVAGAKATMRGLDVVRQASETTQSFFDPAAMIRQASRLDIDIQVITMPDGKDPDDLIREDPEAWKALITGAAPVADYVIEAGTAHLSPTASLAEREQVARELLPILMATESSLQEYANVQKLAYKLRLGSGRELASWAQAQIRAATAPTRPATPPPEGQNGTQEPGRDSGQPRAEAGGAIPGRAAPPARPDLGSVVERECLAMLVRQPELLSSVNRRLRLLATQWPVARDALGSLVTEDFTQSDLRAVFDTLQRALGQDEQEVADYLGEHLPFELRELVERLRAEPVEGFEQRLSLPLRPDLRGFLKVRVPEERFESRALELRKQRLKRENNDLQFLQQTADLETDRTYGQRLLINKTAISAIDSEMRRTPLKG
;
A
#
# COMPACT_ATOMS: atom_id res chain seq x y z
N MET A 1 14.27 -1.04 29.53
CA MET A 1 14.96 -1.14 28.23
C MET A 1 15.09 -2.60 27.90
N ALA A 2 14.80 -3.00 26.66
CA ALA A 2 14.99 -4.37 26.19
C ALA A 2 16.00 -4.39 25.03
N VAL A 3 16.86 -5.40 24.98
CA VAL A 3 17.79 -5.63 23.88
C VAL A 3 17.29 -6.83 23.07
N ILE A 4 17.23 -6.68 21.75
CA ILE A 4 16.74 -7.70 20.84
C ILE A 4 17.94 -8.21 20.03
N VAL A 5 18.17 -9.51 20.09
CA VAL A 5 19.23 -10.24 19.38
C VAL A 5 18.61 -11.21 18.35
N GLU A 6 19.40 -11.64 17.36
CA GLU A 6 18.94 -12.55 16.31
C GLU A 6 18.92 -14.02 16.76
N GLY A 7 19.97 -14.48 17.44
CA GLY A 7 20.10 -15.85 17.89
C GLY A 7 19.52 -16.11 19.28
N TYR A 8 18.97 -17.31 19.49
CA TYR A 8 18.62 -17.77 20.83
C TYR A 8 19.87 -18.01 21.70
N MET A 9 21.02 -18.34 21.09
CA MET A 9 22.30 -18.48 21.79
C MET A 9 22.76 -17.15 22.37
N ASP A 10 22.65 -16.05 21.61
CA ASP A 10 22.97 -14.70 22.09
C ASP A 10 22.16 -14.33 23.34
N ALA A 11 20.85 -14.64 23.33
CA ALA A 11 20.00 -14.37 24.48
C ALA A 11 20.40 -15.24 25.69
N ILE A 12 20.71 -16.51 25.49
CA ILE A 12 21.17 -17.38 26.56
C ILE A 12 22.49 -16.86 27.14
N GLN A 13 23.46 -16.53 26.29
CA GLN A 13 24.77 -16.00 26.72
C GLN A 13 24.63 -14.69 27.48
N ALA A 14 23.78 -13.78 26.99
CA ALA A 14 23.51 -12.51 27.65
C ALA A 14 22.92 -12.73 29.06
N HIS A 15 21.95 -13.64 29.20
CA HIS A 15 21.38 -13.97 30.51
C HIS A 15 22.40 -14.63 31.44
N GLN A 16 23.28 -15.50 30.92
CA GLN A 16 24.38 -16.09 31.70
C GLN A 16 25.38 -15.05 32.19
N ALA A 17 25.62 -13.99 31.40
CA ALA A 17 26.47 -12.86 31.77
C ALA A 17 25.75 -11.82 32.66
N GLY A 18 24.49 -12.06 33.05
CA GLY A 18 23.72 -11.20 33.95
C GLY A 18 22.86 -10.14 33.26
N PHE A 19 22.81 -10.10 31.92
CA PHE A 19 21.95 -9.21 31.16
C PHE A 19 20.55 -9.85 30.95
N SER A 20 19.68 -9.65 31.93
CA SER A 20 18.33 -10.28 31.94
C SER A 20 17.29 -9.60 31.04
N ASN A 21 17.64 -8.47 30.42
CA ASN A 21 16.76 -7.68 29.57
C ASN A 21 16.97 -7.96 28.07
N VAL A 22 17.60 -9.09 27.72
CA VAL A 22 17.85 -9.53 26.34
C VAL A 22 16.80 -10.55 25.90
N VAL A 23 16.28 -10.39 24.69
CA VAL A 23 15.30 -11.29 24.07
C VAL A 23 15.74 -11.62 22.64
N ALA A 24 15.51 -12.86 22.21
CA ALA A 24 15.83 -13.31 20.85
C ALA A 24 14.59 -13.29 19.94
N GLN A 25 14.79 -12.92 18.67
CA GLN A 25 13.78 -12.99 17.62
C GLN A 25 14.01 -14.23 16.76
N MET A 26 13.05 -15.15 16.71
CA MET A 26 13.21 -16.38 15.95
C MET A 26 12.92 -16.19 14.45
N GLY A 27 13.97 -15.98 13.65
CA GLY A 27 14.04 -16.29 12.20
C GLY A 27 13.12 -15.52 11.25
N THR A 28 12.46 -14.47 11.69
CA THR A 28 11.56 -13.63 10.87
C THR A 28 11.75 -12.17 11.25
N ALA A 29 11.46 -11.23 10.35
CA ALA A 29 11.49 -9.79 10.62
C ALA A 29 10.67 -9.43 11.88
N LEU A 30 11.14 -8.43 12.65
CA LEU A 30 10.46 -8.00 13.87
C LEU A 30 9.05 -7.48 13.55
N THR A 31 8.02 -8.18 14.01
CA THR A 31 6.63 -7.89 13.64
C THR A 31 6.00 -6.82 14.54
N ARG A 32 4.98 -6.12 14.02
CA ARG A 32 4.19 -5.14 14.81
C ARG A 32 3.62 -5.74 16.11
N PRO A 33 3.03 -6.96 16.13
CA PRO A 33 2.57 -7.57 17.38
C PRO A 33 3.69 -7.79 18.40
N GLN A 34 4.91 -8.17 17.96
CA GLN A 34 6.07 -8.34 18.85
C GLN A 34 6.51 -7.01 19.44
N LEU A 35 6.64 -5.96 18.61
CA LEU A 35 6.94 -4.60 19.10
C LEU A 35 5.89 -4.07 20.08
N LYS A 36 4.60 -4.26 19.77
CA LYS A 36 3.48 -3.88 20.66
C LYS A 36 3.48 -4.68 21.97
N GLN A 37 3.97 -5.92 21.95
CA GLN A 37 4.12 -6.70 23.17
C GLN A 37 5.30 -6.19 24.00
N LEU A 38 6.45 -5.92 23.37
CA LEU A 38 7.65 -5.39 24.03
C LEU A 38 7.42 -3.98 24.61
N SER A 39 6.63 -3.14 23.95
CA SER A 39 6.34 -1.77 24.41
C SER A 39 5.60 -1.74 25.76
N LYS A 40 4.94 -2.84 26.15
CA LYS A 40 4.33 -2.99 27.48
C LYS A 40 5.37 -3.12 28.60
N TYR A 41 6.58 -3.57 28.28
CA TYR A 41 7.66 -3.84 29.24
C TYR A 41 8.82 -2.84 29.13
N ALA A 42 9.08 -2.28 27.95
CA ALA A 42 10.17 -1.35 27.72
C ALA A 42 9.83 -0.28 26.70
N ARG A 43 10.13 0.97 27.04
CA ARG A 43 10.03 2.13 26.13
C ARG A 43 11.25 2.33 25.23
N ARG A 44 12.39 1.77 25.61
CA ARG A 44 13.65 1.79 24.84
C ARG A 44 13.98 0.37 24.39
N LEU A 45 14.00 0.16 23.09
CA LEU A 45 14.35 -1.11 22.44
C LEU A 45 15.67 -0.92 21.70
N VAL A 46 16.63 -1.81 21.96
CA VAL A 46 17.95 -1.79 21.32
C VAL A 46 18.10 -3.02 20.46
N LEU A 47 18.31 -2.85 19.17
CA LEU A 47 18.53 -3.91 18.20
C LEU A 47 20.02 -4.19 18.11
N ALA A 48 20.42 -5.41 18.46
CA ALA A 48 21.75 -5.93 18.24
C ALA A 48 21.76 -6.69 16.92
N LEU A 49 22.31 -6.05 15.88
CA LEU A 49 22.38 -6.61 14.53
C LEU A 49 23.72 -7.32 14.36
N ASP A 50 23.67 -8.54 13.83
CA ASP A 50 24.88 -9.28 13.46
C ASP A 50 25.67 -8.53 12.38
N PRO A 51 27.00 -8.69 12.34
CA PRO A 51 27.84 -8.05 11.34
C PRO A 51 27.50 -8.46 9.91
N ASP A 52 26.78 -9.55 9.64
CA ASP A 52 26.31 -9.86 8.28
C ASP A 52 25.06 -9.06 7.90
N VAL A 53 24.18 -8.78 8.87
CA VAL A 53 22.97 -7.93 8.72
C VAL A 53 23.34 -6.44 8.76
N ALA A 54 24.37 -6.08 9.54
CA ALA A 54 24.88 -4.72 9.73
C ALA A 54 26.05 -4.36 8.80
N GLY A 55 26.78 -5.34 8.28
CA GLY A 55 28.07 -5.22 7.58
C GLY A 55 27.98 -4.86 6.12
N ALA A 56 26.87 -4.27 5.72
CA ALA A 56 26.78 -3.61 4.44
C ALA A 56 27.46 -2.22 4.42
N LYS A 57 28.42 -1.99 5.33
CA LYS A 57 29.22 -0.77 5.42
C LYS A 57 30.33 -0.68 4.36
N ALA A 58 30.78 -1.77 3.74
CA ALA A 58 31.99 -1.74 2.92
C ALA A 58 31.82 -2.19 1.45
N THR A 59 30.84 -3.04 1.11
CA THR A 59 30.83 -3.71 -0.21
C THR A 59 29.55 -3.51 -1.03
N MET A 60 28.46 -3.10 -0.37
CA MET A 60 27.16 -2.88 -1.02
C MET A 60 26.91 -1.38 -1.11
N ARG A 61 26.42 -0.89 -2.25
CA ARG A 61 25.96 0.51 -2.35
C ARG A 61 24.92 0.70 -1.25
N GLY A 62 24.94 1.82 -0.51
CA GLY A 62 24.01 2.03 0.63
C GLY A 62 22.53 1.79 0.27
N LEU A 63 22.20 1.96 -1.01
CA LEU A 63 20.98 1.50 -1.69
C LEU A 63 20.58 0.05 -1.43
N ASP A 64 21.49 -0.89 -1.63
CA ASP A 64 21.18 -2.32 -1.67
C ASP A 64 20.90 -2.84 -0.28
N VAL A 65 21.50 -2.24 0.76
CA VAL A 65 21.24 -2.54 2.18
C VAL A 65 19.82 -2.18 2.56
N VAL A 66 19.43 -0.97 2.18
CA VAL A 66 18.14 -0.38 2.48
C VAL A 66 17.02 -1.04 1.65
N ARG A 67 17.33 -1.38 0.39
CA ARG A 67 16.43 -2.11 -0.50
C ARG A 67 16.30 -3.58 -0.15
N GLN A 68 17.38 -4.31 0.11
CA GLN A 68 17.30 -5.73 0.51
C GLN A 68 16.57 -5.91 1.85
N ALA A 69 16.75 -4.96 2.78
CA ALA A 69 15.99 -4.88 4.03
C ALA A 69 14.47 -4.69 3.80
N SER A 70 14.08 -4.01 2.71
CA SER A 70 12.67 -3.71 2.38
C SER A 70 12.03 -4.70 1.40
N GLU A 71 12.82 -5.33 0.52
CA GLU A 71 12.35 -6.16 -0.60
C GLU A 71 12.35 -7.65 -0.26
N THR A 72 13.07 -8.07 0.79
CA THR A 72 13.12 -9.47 1.24
C THR A 72 12.28 -9.63 2.51
N THR A 73 11.13 -10.30 2.40
CA THR A 73 10.18 -10.66 3.49
C THR A 73 10.80 -11.48 4.65
N GLN A 74 12.12 -11.63 4.70
CA GLN A 74 12.88 -12.40 5.69
C GLN A 74 14.03 -11.60 6.35
N SER A 75 14.16 -10.29 6.14
CA SER A 75 15.21 -9.50 6.81
C SER A 75 14.82 -9.16 8.26
N PHE A 76 15.72 -9.41 9.22
CA PHE A 76 15.56 -9.06 10.64
C PHE A 76 15.25 -7.55 10.84
N PHE A 77 15.66 -6.72 9.89
CA PHE A 77 15.65 -5.26 9.99
C PHE A 77 14.87 -4.60 8.85
N ASP A 78 13.73 -3.96 9.16
CA ASP A 78 12.99 -3.03 8.26
C ASP A 78 12.95 -1.64 8.93
N PRO A 79 13.84 -0.71 8.53
CA PRO A 79 13.95 0.58 9.19
C PRO A 79 12.70 1.45 9.02
N ALA A 80 11.98 1.37 7.90
CA ALA A 80 10.79 2.17 7.66
C ALA A 80 9.62 1.71 8.54
N ALA A 81 9.44 0.38 8.65
CA ALA A 81 8.49 -0.18 9.61
C ALA A 81 8.87 0.16 11.04
N MET A 82 10.14 0.07 11.40
CA MET A 82 10.61 0.41 12.75
C MET A 82 10.34 1.87 13.10
N ILE A 83 10.67 2.84 12.24
CA ILE A 83 10.40 4.27 12.47
C ILE A 83 8.89 4.54 12.59
N ARG A 84 8.06 3.92 11.74
CA ARG A 84 6.59 3.97 11.85
C ARG A 84 6.10 3.45 13.20
N GLN A 85 6.51 2.23 13.56
CA GLN A 85 6.03 1.58 14.78
C GLN A 85 6.58 2.27 16.04
N ALA A 86 7.80 2.79 16.01
CA ALA A 86 8.40 3.57 17.09
C ALA A 86 7.53 4.77 17.45
N SER A 87 7.10 5.52 16.43
CA SER A 87 6.23 6.69 16.58
C SER A 87 4.85 6.30 17.13
N ARG A 88 4.21 5.27 16.54
CA ARG A 88 2.86 4.81 16.94
C ARG A 88 2.78 4.25 18.36
N LEU A 89 3.80 3.50 18.75
CA LEU A 89 3.84 2.82 20.04
C LEU A 89 4.46 3.68 21.14
N ASP A 90 4.92 4.89 20.81
CA ASP A 90 5.67 5.77 21.69
C ASP A 90 6.84 5.01 22.36
N ILE A 91 7.70 4.47 21.51
CA ILE A 91 8.92 3.74 21.89
C ILE A 91 10.12 4.29 21.13
N ASP A 92 11.27 4.30 21.79
CA ASP A 92 12.56 4.61 21.21
C ASP A 92 13.22 3.32 20.71
N ILE A 93 13.46 3.23 19.40
CA ILE A 93 14.18 2.11 18.79
C ILE A 93 15.57 2.59 18.41
N GLN A 94 16.56 1.86 18.90
CA GLN A 94 17.96 2.11 18.68
C GLN A 94 18.64 0.87 18.10
N VAL A 95 19.79 1.08 17.48
CA VAL A 95 20.56 0.05 16.80
C VAL A 95 21.99 0.13 17.32
N ILE A 96 22.54 -1.01 17.71
CA ILE A 96 23.99 -1.17 17.90
C ILE A 96 24.58 -1.80 16.64
N THR A 97 25.73 -1.31 16.23
CA THR A 97 26.55 -1.98 15.22
C THR A 97 27.64 -2.75 15.93
N MET A 98 27.71 -4.05 15.67
CA MET A 98 28.74 -4.90 16.25
C MET A 98 30.12 -4.58 15.66
N PRO A 99 31.21 -4.77 16.41
CA PRO A 99 32.56 -4.76 15.88
C PRO A 99 32.74 -5.82 14.79
N ASP A 100 33.64 -5.58 13.84
CA ASP A 100 33.87 -6.47 12.71
C ASP A 100 34.17 -7.91 13.17
N GLY A 101 33.41 -8.87 12.64
CA GLY A 101 33.58 -10.30 12.89
C GLY A 101 33.17 -10.78 14.29
N LYS A 102 32.42 -9.98 15.07
CA LYS A 102 31.86 -10.39 16.36
C LYS A 102 30.35 -10.38 16.34
N ASP A 103 29.75 -11.41 16.93
CA ASP A 103 28.32 -11.47 17.26
C ASP A 103 28.10 -11.11 18.75
N PRO A 104 26.84 -10.93 19.20
CA PRO A 104 26.55 -10.63 20.59
C PRO A 104 27.10 -11.68 21.56
N ASP A 105 26.99 -12.97 21.23
CA ASP A 105 27.53 -14.08 22.02
C ASP A 105 29.04 -13.93 22.28
N ASP A 106 29.84 -13.77 21.22
CA ASP A 106 31.29 -13.62 21.28
C ASP A 106 31.70 -12.36 22.05
N LEU A 107 31.04 -11.23 21.78
CA LEU A 107 31.37 -9.98 22.48
C LEU A 107 31.06 -10.06 23.98
N ILE A 108 29.92 -10.64 24.35
CA ILE A 108 29.53 -10.79 25.76
C ILE A 108 30.48 -11.74 26.48
N ARG A 109 30.95 -12.79 25.81
CA ARG A 109 31.89 -13.77 26.39
C ARG A 109 33.28 -13.18 26.63
N GLU A 110 33.76 -12.36 25.69
CA GLU A 110 35.09 -11.75 25.76
C GLU A 110 35.14 -10.52 26.66
N ASP A 111 34.17 -9.60 26.52
CA ASP A 111 34.15 -8.32 27.22
C ASP A 111 32.70 -7.84 27.53
N PRO A 112 32.13 -8.28 28.66
CA PRO A 112 30.81 -7.83 29.11
C PRO A 112 30.67 -6.31 29.30
N GLU A 113 31.76 -5.60 29.65
CA GLU A 113 31.71 -4.15 29.82
C GLU A 113 31.68 -3.44 28.46
N ALA A 114 32.35 -3.97 27.43
CA ALA A 114 32.20 -3.49 26.06
C ALA A 114 30.76 -3.64 25.54
N TRP A 115 30.09 -4.77 25.81
CA TRP A 115 28.68 -4.96 25.48
C TRP A 115 27.78 -3.88 26.12
N LYS A 116 28.00 -3.61 27.41
CA LYS A 116 27.26 -2.58 28.14
C LYS A 116 27.53 -1.17 27.60
N ALA A 117 28.77 -0.87 27.21
CA ALA A 117 29.13 0.38 26.57
C ALA A 117 28.42 0.55 25.22
N LEU A 118 28.37 -0.51 24.39
CA LEU A 118 27.64 -0.50 23.11
C LEU A 118 26.14 -0.24 23.30
N ILE A 119 25.49 -0.92 24.24
CA ILE A 119 24.06 -0.69 24.53
C ILE A 119 23.82 0.77 24.97
N THR A 120 24.72 1.32 25.77
CA THR A 120 24.59 2.70 26.26
C THR A 120 24.75 3.71 25.14
N GLY A 121 25.67 3.44 24.21
CA GLY A 121 25.96 4.26 23.02
C GLY A 121 25.12 3.92 21.79
N ALA A 122 24.06 3.13 21.92
CA ALA A 122 23.22 2.73 20.79
C ALA A 122 22.62 3.95 20.07
N ALA A 123 22.65 3.92 18.73
CA ALA A 123 22.19 5.03 17.91
C ALA A 123 20.70 4.90 17.57
N PRO A 124 19.92 5.99 17.51
CA PRO A 124 18.55 5.95 16.99
C PRO A 124 18.50 5.32 15.59
N VAL A 125 17.44 4.59 15.26
CA VAL A 125 17.29 3.93 13.93
C VAL A 125 17.48 4.92 12.78
N ALA A 126 16.91 6.12 12.89
CA ALA A 126 17.06 7.16 11.86
C ALA A 126 18.53 7.56 11.65
N ASP A 127 19.30 7.67 12.73
CA ASP A 127 20.71 8.05 12.68
C ASP A 127 21.56 6.92 12.09
N TYR A 128 21.26 5.67 12.47
CA TYR A 128 21.87 4.49 11.86
C TYR A 128 21.61 4.42 10.35
N VAL A 129 20.38 4.65 9.89
CA VAL A 129 20.01 4.64 8.47
C VAL A 129 20.75 5.74 7.70
N ILE A 130 20.89 6.94 8.27
CA ILE A 130 21.66 8.04 7.66
C ILE A 130 23.14 7.65 7.56
N GLU A 131 23.74 7.13 8.63
CA GLU A 131 25.16 6.73 8.63
C GLU A 131 25.42 5.58 7.64
N ALA A 132 24.62 4.52 7.67
CA ALA A 132 24.76 3.38 6.77
C ALA A 132 24.51 3.78 5.30
N GLY A 133 23.47 4.57 5.05
CA GLY A 133 23.12 5.04 3.71
C GLY A 133 24.14 6.01 3.11
N THR A 134 24.92 6.71 3.94
CA THR A 134 25.94 7.67 3.47
C THR A 134 27.38 7.17 3.55
N ALA A 135 27.62 5.99 4.13
CA ALA A 135 28.97 5.45 4.34
C ALA A 135 29.80 5.28 3.05
N HIS A 136 29.13 4.99 1.93
CA HIS A 136 29.77 4.80 0.63
C HIS A 136 30.08 6.12 -0.11
N LEU A 137 29.58 7.26 0.38
CA LEU A 137 29.79 8.55 -0.27
C LEU A 137 31.20 9.07 0.02
N SER A 138 31.93 9.39 -1.04
CA SER A 138 33.20 10.10 -0.92
C SER A 138 32.99 11.54 -0.42
N PRO A 139 33.95 12.14 0.31
CA PRO A 139 33.87 13.53 0.74
C PRO A 139 33.69 14.54 -0.42
N THR A 140 34.16 14.17 -1.61
CA THR A 140 34.08 14.93 -2.86
C THR A 140 32.91 14.51 -3.76
N ALA A 141 31.95 13.72 -3.24
CA ALA A 141 30.78 13.29 -4.01
C ALA A 141 30.05 14.49 -4.62
N SER A 142 29.59 14.30 -5.86
CA SER A 142 28.86 15.29 -6.64
C SER A 142 27.48 15.58 -6.03
N LEU A 143 26.88 16.70 -6.45
CA LEU A 143 25.51 17.05 -6.06
C LEU A 143 24.52 15.95 -6.45
N ALA A 144 24.64 15.41 -7.67
CA ALA A 144 23.76 14.36 -8.17
C ALA A 144 23.83 13.06 -7.35
N GLU A 145 25.03 12.65 -6.93
CA GLU A 145 25.20 11.46 -6.07
C GLU A 145 24.56 11.66 -4.70
N ARG A 146 24.71 12.86 -4.11
CA ARG A 146 24.09 13.21 -2.83
C ARG A 146 22.57 13.26 -2.93
N GLU A 147 22.03 13.86 -4.00
CA GLU A 147 20.59 13.89 -4.26
C GLU A 147 20.02 12.49 -4.46
N GLN A 148 20.75 11.60 -5.12
CA GLN A 148 20.32 10.21 -5.31
C GLN A 148 20.19 9.49 -3.97
N VAL A 149 21.20 9.59 -3.10
CA VAL A 149 21.14 9.02 -1.74
C VAL A 149 19.99 9.63 -0.94
N ALA A 150 19.77 10.94 -1.06
CA ALA A 150 18.62 11.58 -0.40
C ALA A 150 17.29 10.97 -0.86
N ARG A 151 17.11 10.75 -2.18
CA ARG A 151 15.89 10.16 -2.77
C ARG A 151 15.54 8.81 -2.18
N GLU A 152 16.55 8.03 -1.80
CA GLU A 152 16.38 6.67 -1.26
C GLU A 152 16.09 6.67 0.23
N LEU A 153 16.75 7.54 1.00
CA LEU A 153 16.60 7.57 2.45
C LEU A 153 15.34 8.32 2.90
N LEU A 154 14.88 9.30 2.12
CA LEU A 154 13.72 10.12 2.46
C LEU A 154 12.43 9.31 2.74
N PRO A 155 12.00 8.34 1.91
CA PRO A 155 10.82 7.52 2.18
C PRO A 155 10.85 6.80 3.53
N ILE A 156 12.05 6.49 4.04
CA ILE A 156 12.26 5.77 5.29
C ILE A 156 12.25 6.74 6.48
N LEU A 157 12.99 7.84 6.35
CA LEU A 157 13.11 8.86 7.39
C LEU A 157 11.80 9.64 7.60
N MET A 158 10.99 9.77 6.55
CA MET A 158 9.65 10.38 6.58
C MET A 158 8.55 9.41 6.99
N ALA A 159 8.89 8.13 7.28
CA ALA A 159 7.88 7.15 7.66
C ALA A 159 7.31 7.41 9.07
N THR A 160 7.90 8.29 9.87
CA THR A 160 7.35 8.68 11.19
C THR A 160 6.02 9.45 11.05
N GLU A 161 5.14 9.31 12.03
CA GLU A 161 3.87 10.07 12.10
C GLU A 161 4.02 11.39 12.87
N SER A 162 5.19 11.61 13.49
CA SER A 162 5.51 12.85 14.19
C SER A 162 6.14 13.84 13.23
N SER A 163 5.43 14.94 12.94
CA SER A 163 5.92 16.03 12.07
C SER A 163 7.25 16.64 12.56
N LEU A 164 7.47 16.65 13.88
CA LEU A 164 8.71 17.13 14.48
C LEU A 164 9.87 16.14 14.26
N GLN A 165 9.62 14.84 14.41
CA GLN A 165 10.63 13.80 14.14
C GLN A 165 10.94 13.73 12.64
N GLU A 166 9.93 13.85 11.77
CA GLU A 166 10.10 13.94 10.32
C GLU A 166 11.06 15.09 9.98
N TYR A 167 10.76 16.30 10.47
CA TYR A 167 11.60 17.47 10.25
C TYR A 167 13.03 17.25 10.78
N ALA A 168 13.19 16.72 11.99
CA ALA A 168 14.50 16.45 12.58
C ALA A 168 15.31 15.44 11.77
N ASN A 169 14.69 14.36 11.29
CA ASN A 169 15.35 13.33 10.48
C ASN A 169 15.81 13.92 9.13
N VAL A 170 14.95 14.68 8.46
CA VAL A 170 15.28 15.32 7.18
C VAL A 170 16.38 16.37 7.36
N GLN A 171 16.36 17.13 8.45
CA GLN A 171 17.41 18.09 8.79
C GLN A 171 18.77 17.40 9.00
N LYS A 172 18.80 16.27 9.73
CA LYS A 172 20.03 15.49 9.93
C LYS A 172 20.58 14.96 8.60
N LEU A 173 19.70 14.44 7.74
CA LEU A 173 20.09 13.97 6.40
C LEU A 173 20.67 15.09 5.54
N ALA A 174 20.00 16.25 5.50
CA ALA A 174 20.46 17.43 4.75
C ALA A 174 21.86 17.88 5.20
N TYR A 175 22.09 17.90 6.51
CA TYR A 175 23.39 18.22 7.09
C TYR A 175 24.47 17.21 6.69
N LYS A 176 24.18 15.91 6.80
CA LYS A 176 25.11 14.83 6.44
C LYS A 176 25.50 14.87 4.95
N LEU A 177 24.53 15.11 4.08
CA LEU A 177 24.73 15.18 2.63
C LEU A 177 25.25 16.54 2.16
N ARG A 178 25.33 17.54 3.04
CA ARG A 178 25.67 18.93 2.70
C ARG A 178 24.76 19.50 1.60
N LEU A 179 23.48 19.15 1.66
CA LEU A 179 22.44 19.59 0.74
C LEU A 179 21.59 20.67 1.42
N GLY A 180 21.91 21.95 1.16
CA GLY A 180 21.05 23.10 1.49
C GLY A 180 20.39 23.10 2.88
N SER A 181 19.21 23.72 2.96
CA SER A 181 18.41 23.71 4.19
C SER A 181 17.52 22.47 4.26
N GLY A 182 17.33 21.87 5.44
CA GLY A 182 16.44 20.71 5.63
C GLY A 182 15.00 20.93 5.13
N ARG A 183 14.53 22.18 5.16
CA ARG A 183 13.24 22.60 4.61
C ARG A 183 13.16 22.48 3.08
N GLU A 184 14.24 22.79 2.37
CA GLU A 184 14.31 22.68 0.90
C GLU A 184 14.28 21.20 0.51
N LEU A 185 15.04 20.36 1.21
CA LEU A 185 15.06 18.92 1.00
C LEU A 185 13.69 18.28 1.28
N ALA A 186 13.01 18.69 2.35
CA ALA A 186 11.65 18.23 2.66
C ALA A 186 10.65 18.63 1.57
N SER A 187 10.71 19.88 1.09
CA SER A 187 9.83 20.36 0.02
C SER A 187 10.07 19.65 -1.31
N TRP A 188 11.34 19.36 -1.63
CA TRP A 188 11.74 18.55 -2.77
C TRP A 188 11.23 17.11 -2.64
N ALA A 189 11.36 16.50 -1.47
CA ALA A 189 10.86 15.16 -1.19
C ALA A 189 9.34 15.05 -1.43
N GLN A 190 8.57 15.99 -0.88
CA GLN A 190 7.11 16.04 -1.06
C GLN A 190 6.71 16.27 -2.51
N ALA A 191 7.44 17.11 -3.25
CA ALA A 191 7.21 17.32 -4.68
C ALA A 191 7.48 16.05 -5.50
N GLN A 192 8.52 15.27 -5.16
CA GLN A 192 8.83 14.00 -5.81
C GLN A 192 7.79 12.92 -5.54
N ILE A 193 7.32 12.78 -4.29
CA ILE A 193 6.24 11.84 -3.94
C ILE A 193 4.95 12.19 -4.72
N ARG A 194 4.62 13.48 -4.83
CA ARG A 194 3.49 13.97 -5.63
C ARG A 194 3.66 13.74 -7.13
N ALA A 195 4.88 13.92 -7.66
CA ALA A 195 5.16 13.66 -9.07
C ALA A 195 5.09 12.17 -9.42
N ALA A 196 5.51 11.29 -8.51
CA ALA A 196 5.40 9.83 -8.67
C ALA A 196 3.94 9.31 -8.55
N THR A 197 3.05 10.07 -7.91
CA THR A 197 1.62 9.75 -7.75
C THR A 197 0.70 10.54 -8.69
N ALA A 198 1.24 11.44 -9.52
CA ALA A 198 0.46 12.22 -10.47
C ALA A 198 0.10 11.36 -11.70
N PRO A 199 -1.18 11.32 -12.13
CA PRO A 199 -1.56 10.62 -13.34
C PRO A 199 -0.93 11.30 -14.57
N THR A 200 -0.20 10.53 -15.37
CA THR A 200 0.38 10.98 -16.64
C THR A 200 -0.75 11.43 -17.56
N ARG A 201 -0.92 12.75 -17.75
CA ARG A 201 -1.84 13.27 -18.75
C ARG A 201 -1.37 12.80 -20.14
N PRO A 202 -2.24 12.21 -20.98
CA PRO A 202 -1.88 11.92 -22.36
C PRO A 202 -1.52 13.24 -23.05
N ALA A 203 -0.35 13.29 -23.68
CA ALA A 203 0.03 14.39 -24.54
C ALA A 203 -0.99 14.46 -25.69
N THR A 204 -1.65 15.61 -25.84
CA THR A 204 -2.54 15.86 -26.98
C THR A 204 -1.68 15.88 -28.24
N PRO A 205 -1.95 15.06 -29.27
CA PRO A 205 -1.19 15.11 -30.51
C PRO A 205 -1.44 16.44 -31.23
N PRO A 206 -0.48 16.95 -32.02
CA PRO A 206 -0.63 18.20 -32.76
C PRO A 206 -1.73 18.05 -33.82
N PRO A 207 -2.45 19.13 -34.17
CA PRO A 207 -3.50 19.05 -35.19
C PRO A 207 -2.86 18.79 -36.57
N GLU A 208 -3.23 17.66 -37.17
CA GLU A 208 -2.89 17.34 -38.55
C GLU A 208 -3.61 18.29 -39.53
N GLY A 209 -2.82 18.83 -40.46
CA GLY A 209 -3.29 19.77 -41.47
C GLY A 209 -4.28 19.14 -42.45
N GLN A 210 -5.43 19.81 -42.60
CA GLN A 210 -6.38 19.50 -43.67
C GLN A 210 -5.91 20.13 -44.98
N ASN A 211 -5.33 19.32 -45.86
CA ASN A 211 -5.29 19.64 -47.29
C ASN A 211 -6.58 19.13 -47.93
N GLY A 212 -7.23 20.02 -48.68
CA GLY A 212 -8.61 19.87 -49.08
C GLY A 212 -8.86 19.01 -50.31
N THR A 213 -10.15 18.79 -50.55
CA THR A 213 -10.70 18.54 -51.88
C THR A 213 -12.01 19.31 -51.98
N GLN A 214 -12.07 20.20 -52.97
CA GLN A 214 -13.24 20.97 -53.37
C GLN A 214 -14.25 20.06 -54.08
N GLU A 215 -15.54 20.25 -53.81
CA GLU A 215 -16.60 19.97 -54.79
C GLU A 215 -17.48 21.22 -55.00
N PRO A 216 -17.94 21.50 -56.24
CA PRO A 216 -18.52 22.78 -56.58
C PRO A 216 -20.05 22.81 -56.48
N GLY A 217 -20.54 23.82 -55.76
CA GLY A 217 -21.64 24.73 -56.12
C GLY A 217 -23.01 24.19 -56.52
N ARG A 218 -24.03 24.55 -55.75
CA ARG A 218 -25.28 25.11 -56.28
C ARG A 218 -25.96 26.05 -55.28
N ASP A 219 -26.64 27.01 -55.87
CA ASP A 219 -26.92 28.37 -55.41
C ASP A 219 -28.29 28.52 -54.72
N SER A 220 -28.43 29.67 -54.06
CA SER A 220 -29.64 30.46 -53.80
C SER A 220 -30.42 30.30 -52.47
N GLY A 221 -30.51 31.43 -51.74
CA GLY A 221 -31.70 31.81 -50.96
C GLY A 221 -31.50 32.19 -49.50
N GLN A 222 -31.17 33.46 -49.20
CA GLN A 222 -31.37 34.10 -47.88
C GLN A 222 -32.88 34.40 -47.63
N PRO A 223 -33.28 35.06 -46.51
CA PRO A 223 -33.26 34.63 -45.11
C PRO A 223 -34.66 34.76 -44.48
N ARG A 224 -34.94 34.12 -43.33
CA ARG A 224 -36.05 34.57 -42.48
C ARG A 224 -35.82 34.24 -41.00
N ALA A 225 -35.79 35.30 -40.22
CA ALA A 225 -35.89 35.29 -38.78
C ALA A 225 -37.34 35.02 -38.37
N GLU A 226 -37.57 34.06 -37.47
CA GLU A 226 -38.70 34.09 -36.54
C GLU A 226 -38.28 33.50 -35.19
N ALA A 227 -38.70 34.22 -34.16
CA ALA A 227 -38.53 33.93 -32.75
C ALA A 227 -39.43 32.77 -32.31
N GLY A 228 -39.01 32.04 -31.26
CA GLY A 228 -39.95 31.24 -30.49
C GLY A 228 -39.33 30.10 -29.71
N GLY A 229 -39.38 30.20 -28.39
CA GLY A 229 -39.53 29.03 -27.52
C GLY A 229 -38.25 28.47 -26.90
N ALA A 230 -37.86 29.02 -25.76
CA ALA A 230 -37.08 28.30 -24.77
C ALA A 230 -37.86 27.06 -24.31
N ILE A 231 -37.37 25.87 -24.67
CA ILE A 231 -37.80 24.61 -24.08
C ILE A 231 -36.76 24.25 -23.01
N PRO A 232 -37.13 24.09 -21.73
CA PRO A 232 -36.19 23.63 -20.72
C PRO A 232 -35.69 22.25 -21.12
N GLY A 233 -34.36 22.10 -21.15
CA GLY A 233 -33.68 20.84 -21.47
C GLY A 233 -34.29 19.69 -20.69
N ARG A 234 -34.94 18.80 -21.42
CA ARG A 234 -35.37 17.48 -20.97
C ARG A 234 -34.10 16.79 -20.47
N ALA A 235 -34.00 16.62 -19.15
CA ALA A 235 -32.91 15.88 -18.53
C ALA A 235 -32.72 14.56 -19.30
N ALA A 236 -31.48 14.30 -19.72
CA ALA A 236 -31.12 13.03 -20.32
C ALA A 236 -31.65 11.91 -19.42
N PRO A 237 -32.30 10.86 -19.99
CA PRO A 237 -32.73 9.73 -19.19
C PRO A 237 -31.50 9.20 -18.41
N PRO A 238 -31.63 8.89 -17.11
CA PRO A 238 -30.51 8.39 -16.34
C PRO A 238 -29.92 7.20 -17.09
N ALA A 239 -28.62 7.28 -17.38
CA ALA A 239 -27.89 6.22 -18.04
C ALA A 239 -28.25 4.90 -17.34
N ARG A 240 -28.60 3.87 -18.12
CA ARG A 240 -28.79 2.52 -17.60
C ARG A 240 -27.58 2.20 -16.71
N PRO A 241 -27.77 1.73 -15.46
CA PRO A 241 -26.64 1.44 -14.59
C PRO A 241 -25.74 0.43 -15.30
N ASP A 242 -24.51 0.83 -15.57
CA ASP A 242 -23.46 -0.06 -16.06
C ASP A 242 -23.40 -1.29 -15.13
N LEU A 243 -23.45 -2.51 -15.66
CA LEU A 243 -23.39 -3.72 -14.82
C LEU A 243 -22.11 -3.75 -13.98
N GLY A 244 -21.01 -3.13 -14.43
CA GLY A 244 -19.80 -2.95 -13.62
C GLY A 244 -20.04 -2.12 -12.36
N SER A 245 -20.88 -1.08 -12.46
CA SER A 245 -21.28 -0.25 -11.31
C SER A 245 -22.12 -1.00 -10.28
N VAL A 246 -22.83 -2.07 -10.68
CA VAL A 246 -23.69 -2.84 -9.78
C VAL A 246 -22.85 -3.77 -8.91
N VAL A 247 -21.91 -4.51 -9.51
CA VAL A 247 -20.96 -5.39 -8.80
C VAL A 247 -20.10 -4.58 -7.83
N GLU A 248 -19.56 -3.45 -8.29
CA GLU A 248 -18.73 -2.55 -7.47
C GLU A 248 -19.48 -2.02 -6.26
N ARG A 249 -20.71 -1.51 -6.46
CA ARG A 249 -21.56 -1.01 -5.38
C ARG A 249 -21.96 -2.11 -4.42
N GLU A 250 -22.35 -3.29 -4.90
CA GLU A 250 -22.69 -4.42 -4.04
C GLU A 250 -21.52 -4.88 -3.17
N CYS A 251 -20.32 -5.01 -3.75
CA CYS A 251 -19.10 -5.34 -3.01
C CYS A 251 -18.84 -4.32 -1.90
N LEU A 252 -18.92 -3.04 -2.22
CA LEU A 252 -18.65 -1.98 -1.25
C LEU A 252 -19.76 -1.87 -0.18
N ALA A 253 -21.02 -2.07 -0.56
CA ALA A 253 -22.14 -2.13 0.36
C ALA A 253 -22.01 -3.30 1.36
N MET A 254 -21.50 -4.45 0.91
CA MET A 254 -21.19 -5.58 1.79
C MET A 254 -20.01 -5.26 2.73
N LEU A 255 -18.95 -4.63 2.23
CA LEU A 255 -17.77 -4.25 3.02
C LEU A 255 -18.05 -3.15 4.05
N VAL A 256 -18.85 -2.15 3.72
CA VAL A 256 -19.25 -1.08 4.65
C VAL A 256 -20.09 -1.64 5.81
N ARG A 257 -20.84 -2.73 5.57
CA ARG A 257 -21.62 -3.43 6.59
C ARG A 257 -20.79 -4.41 7.41
N GLN A 258 -19.86 -5.11 6.76
CA GLN A 258 -19.00 -6.14 7.35
C GLN A 258 -17.57 -6.02 6.80
N PRO A 259 -16.76 -5.13 7.39
CA PRO A 259 -15.38 -4.89 6.96
C PRO A 259 -14.51 -6.16 7.03
N GLU A 260 -14.82 -7.09 7.94
CA GLU A 260 -14.11 -8.36 8.14
C GLU A 260 -14.13 -9.26 6.89
N LEU A 261 -15.12 -9.12 6.00
CA LEU A 261 -15.25 -9.90 4.77
C LEU A 261 -14.06 -9.71 3.83
N LEU A 262 -13.37 -8.55 3.89
CA LEU A 262 -12.17 -8.28 3.09
C LEU A 262 -11.07 -9.33 3.35
N SER A 263 -10.93 -9.77 4.60
CA SER A 263 -9.94 -10.79 4.96
C SER A 263 -10.26 -12.16 4.34
N SER A 264 -11.54 -12.49 4.25
CA SER A 264 -12.05 -13.75 3.70
C SER A 264 -11.74 -13.84 2.20
N VAL A 265 -12.10 -12.82 1.41
CA VAL A 265 -11.78 -12.81 -0.03
C VAL A 265 -10.27 -12.78 -0.30
N ASN A 266 -9.49 -12.04 0.49
CA ASN A 266 -8.04 -11.98 0.32
C ASN A 266 -7.38 -13.34 0.60
N ARG A 267 -7.92 -14.10 1.56
CA ARG A 267 -7.51 -15.49 1.79
C ARG A 267 -7.91 -16.37 0.59
N ARG A 268 -9.11 -16.20 0.04
CA ARG A 268 -9.57 -16.96 -1.14
C ARG A 268 -8.70 -16.73 -2.37
N LEU A 269 -8.37 -15.47 -2.67
CA LEU A 269 -7.49 -15.08 -3.76
C LEU A 269 -6.07 -15.67 -3.60
N ARG A 270 -5.50 -15.64 -2.38
CA ARG A 270 -4.22 -16.31 -2.09
C ARG A 270 -4.25 -17.81 -2.31
N LEU A 271 -5.36 -18.49 -1.96
CA LEU A 271 -5.51 -19.93 -2.21
C LEU A 271 -5.53 -20.23 -3.72
N LEU A 272 -6.22 -19.41 -4.51
CA LEU A 272 -6.20 -19.52 -5.97
C LEU A 272 -4.80 -19.27 -6.55
N ALA A 273 -4.09 -18.26 -6.03
CA ALA A 273 -2.71 -17.96 -6.43
C ALA A 273 -1.73 -19.13 -6.16
N THR A 274 -1.96 -19.91 -5.11
CA THR A 274 -1.19 -21.14 -4.83
C THR A 274 -1.49 -22.25 -5.84
N GLN A 275 -2.75 -22.38 -6.27
CA GLN A 275 -3.15 -23.37 -7.28
C GLN A 275 -2.72 -22.99 -8.70
N TRP A 276 -2.54 -21.70 -8.97
CA TRP A 276 -2.18 -21.14 -10.27
C TRP A 276 -0.95 -20.23 -10.18
N PRO A 277 0.28 -20.76 -10.01
CA PRO A 277 1.48 -19.97 -9.77
C PRO A 277 1.79 -18.92 -10.86
N VAL A 278 1.47 -19.24 -12.11
CA VAL A 278 1.64 -18.34 -13.27
C VAL A 278 0.77 -17.08 -13.13
N ALA A 279 -0.36 -17.17 -12.43
CA ALA A 279 -1.31 -16.10 -12.21
C ALA A 279 -1.18 -15.42 -10.84
N ARG A 280 -0.13 -15.72 -10.07
CA ARG A 280 0.03 -15.28 -8.67
C ARG A 280 -0.13 -13.76 -8.50
N ASP A 281 0.54 -12.99 -9.35
CA ASP A 281 0.53 -11.53 -9.26
C ASP A 281 -0.86 -10.95 -9.59
N ALA A 282 -1.58 -11.57 -10.53
CA ALA A 282 -2.93 -11.17 -10.92
C ALA A 282 -4.02 -11.59 -9.90
N LEU A 283 -3.72 -12.58 -9.05
CA LEU A 283 -4.60 -13.11 -8.00
C LEU A 283 -4.21 -12.60 -6.60
N GLY A 284 -3.56 -11.43 -6.51
CA GLY A 284 -3.25 -10.77 -5.25
C GLY A 284 -4.48 -10.26 -4.49
N SER A 285 -4.26 -9.73 -3.28
CA SER A 285 -5.31 -9.11 -2.44
C SER A 285 -6.08 -8.02 -3.19
N LEU A 286 -7.37 -7.83 -2.87
CA LEU A 286 -8.21 -6.80 -3.48
C LEU A 286 -7.59 -5.40 -3.32
N VAL A 287 -7.56 -4.63 -4.40
CA VAL A 287 -6.92 -3.30 -4.48
C VAL A 287 -7.90 -2.25 -4.99
N THR A 288 -7.55 -0.97 -4.85
CA THR A 288 -8.42 0.13 -5.28
C THR A 288 -8.71 0.09 -6.78
N GLU A 289 -7.78 -0.39 -7.60
CA GLU A 289 -7.90 -0.49 -9.06
C GLU A 289 -8.94 -1.53 -9.52
N ASP A 290 -9.43 -2.37 -8.61
CA ASP A 290 -10.55 -3.28 -8.88
C ASP A 290 -11.85 -2.52 -9.16
N PHE A 291 -12.02 -1.35 -8.53
CA PHE A 291 -13.13 -0.44 -8.76
C PHE A 291 -12.83 0.50 -9.93
N THR A 292 -13.85 0.92 -10.68
CA THR A 292 -13.72 1.88 -11.79
C THR A 292 -14.10 3.29 -11.35
N GLN A 293 -15.13 3.41 -10.52
CA GLN A 293 -15.64 4.70 -10.08
C GLN A 293 -14.69 5.33 -9.07
N SER A 294 -14.30 6.59 -9.31
CA SER A 294 -13.42 7.37 -8.42
C SER A 294 -13.93 7.41 -6.98
N ASP A 295 -15.24 7.52 -6.83
CA ASP A 295 -15.91 7.66 -5.53
C ASP A 295 -15.83 6.35 -4.74
N LEU A 296 -16.07 5.22 -5.41
CA LEU A 296 -15.96 3.89 -4.81
C LEU A 296 -14.51 3.53 -4.49
N ARG A 297 -13.55 3.96 -5.33
CA ARG A 297 -12.12 3.83 -5.04
C ARG A 297 -11.74 4.56 -3.76
N ALA A 298 -12.15 5.82 -3.63
CA ALA A 298 -11.86 6.64 -2.45
C ALA A 298 -12.48 6.05 -1.17
N VAL A 299 -13.72 5.55 -1.26
CA VAL A 299 -14.37 4.86 -0.13
C VAL A 299 -13.66 3.56 0.22
N PHE A 300 -13.31 2.72 -0.77
CA PHE A 300 -12.60 1.46 -0.52
C PHE A 300 -11.20 1.69 0.05
N ASP A 301 -10.46 2.64 -0.50
CA ASP A 301 -9.14 3.07 -0.01
C ASP A 301 -9.22 3.56 1.45
N THR A 302 -10.21 4.39 1.76
CA THR A 302 -10.45 4.84 3.14
C THR A 302 -10.86 3.68 4.05
N LEU A 303 -11.66 2.73 3.57
CA LEU A 303 -12.04 1.52 4.30
C LEU A 303 -10.83 0.59 4.54
N GLN A 304 -9.90 0.49 3.59
CA GLN A 304 -8.65 -0.26 3.78
C GLN A 304 -7.76 0.40 4.84
N ARG A 305 -7.67 1.73 4.84
CA ARG A 305 -6.99 2.47 5.92
C ARG A 305 -7.69 2.26 7.26
N ALA A 306 -9.02 2.34 7.28
CA ALA A 306 -9.84 2.12 8.46
C ALA A 306 -9.65 0.71 9.05
N LEU A 307 -9.51 -0.31 8.20
CA LEU A 307 -9.22 -1.69 8.60
C LEU A 307 -7.75 -1.92 8.98
N GLY A 308 -6.84 -1.06 8.53
CA GLY A 308 -5.41 -1.13 8.82
C GLY A 308 -4.99 -0.40 10.09
N GLN A 309 -5.88 0.40 10.66
CA GLN A 309 -5.72 1.15 11.91
C GLN A 309 -6.53 0.49 13.04
N ASP A 310 -6.14 0.70 14.30
CA ASP A 310 -6.80 0.14 15.49
C ASP A 310 -7.28 1.22 16.48
N GLU A 311 -7.31 2.48 16.04
CA GLU A 311 -7.57 3.68 16.85
C GLU A 311 -9.05 4.02 16.95
N GLN A 312 -9.79 3.80 15.87
CA GLN A 312 -11.20 4.14 15.74
C GLN A 312 -12.00 2.98 15.16
N GLU A 313 -13.29 2.92 15.44
CA GLU A 313 -14.18 2.00 14.72
C GLU A 313 -14.21 2.39 13.24
N VAL A 314 -14.37 1.39 12.36
CA VAL A 314 -14.38 1.63 10.90
C VAL A 314 -15.43 2.67 10.49
N ALA A 315 -16.58 2.69 11.18
CA ALA A 315 -17.64 3.66 10.92
C ALA A 315 -17.19 5.10 11.24
N ASP A 316 -16.51 5.30 12.37
CA ASP A 316 -16.03 6.61 12.82
C ASP A 316 -14.91 7.11 11.91
N TYR A 317 -13.97 6.24 11.56
CA TYR A 317 -12.86 6.56 10.65
C TYR A 317 -13.37 6.98 9.26
N LEU A 318 -14.35 6.26 8.72
CA LEU A 318 -14.99 6.63 7.45
C LEU A 318 -15.70 7.99 7.58
N GLY A 319 -16.35 8.25 8.71
CA GLY A 319 -17.01 9.51 9.00
C GLY A 319 -16.06 10.71 9.10
N GLU A 320 -14.85 10.52 9.62
CA GLU A 320 -13.87 11.60 9.77
C GLU A 320 -13.06 11.86 8.50
N HIS A 321 -12.62 10.80 7.83
CA HIS A 321 -11.64 10.88 6.74
C HIS A 321 -12.24 10.94 5.33
N LEU A 322 -13.53 10.64 5.17
CA LEU A 322 -14.19 10.84 3.87
C LEU A 322 -14.61 12.30 3.66
N PRO A 323 -14.43 12.85 2.44
CA PRO A 323 -15.11 14.05 1.98
C PRO A 323 -16.62 13.97 2.21
N PHE A 324 -17.25 15.11 2.48
CA PHE A 324 -18.68 15.18 2.81
C PHE A 324 -19.56 14.50 1.75
N GLU A 325 -19.23 14.69 0.47
CA GLU A 325 -19.93 14.13 -0.69
C GLU A 325 -19.89 12.59 -0.71
N LEU A 326 -18.84 11.99 -0.17
CA LEU A 326 -18.67 10.53 -0.10
C LEU A 326 -19.30 9.93 1.15
N ARG A 327 -19.55 10.71 2.21
CA ARG A 327 -20.28 10.25 3.40
C ARG A 327 -21.72 9.88 3.06
N GLU A 328 -22.39 10.70 2.24
CA GLU A 328 -23.73 10.37 1.73
C GLU A 328 -23.76 9.10 0.86
N LEU A 329 -22.67 8.83 0.13
CA LEU A 329 -22.52 7.59 -0.62
C LEU A 329 -22.40 6.38 0.33
N VAL A 330 -21.60 6.48 1.39
CA VAL A 330 -21.45 5.41 2.39
C VAL A 330 -22.78 5.12 3.11
N GLU A 331 -23.53 6.14 3.50
CA GLU A 331 -24.84 5.96 4.12
C GLU A 331 -25.85 5.31 3.16
N ARG A 332 -25.84 5.70 1.87
CA ARG A 332 -26.65 5.03 0.84
C ARG A 332 -26.25 3.57 0.67
N LEU A 333 -24.94 3.27 0.57
CA LEU A 333 -24.43 1.89 0.45
C LEU A 333 -24.82 1.03 1.67
N ARG A 334 -24.83 1.61 2.88
CA ARG A 334 -25.28 0.94 4.10
C ARG A 334 -26.79 0.67 4.09
N ALA A 335 -27.58 1.48 3.39
CA ALA A 335 -29.03 1.32 3.24
C ALA A 335 -29.45 0.48 2.01
N GLU A 336 -28.59 0.30 1.00
CA GLU A 336 -28.91 -0.41 -0.25
C GLU A 336 -29.19 -1.91 -0.02
N PRO A 337 -30.40 -2.43 -0.33
CA PRO A 337 -30.72 -3.83 -0.07
C PRO A 337 -29.75 -4.75 -0.84
N VAL A 338 -29.12 -5.70 -0.14
CA VAL A 338 -28.29 -6.72 -0.79
C VAL A 338 -29.22 -7.67 -1.55
N GLU A 339 -29.34 -7.49 -2.87
CA GLU A 339 -30.34 -8.12 -3.75
C GLU A 339 -30.53 -9.63 -3.46
N GLY A 340 -31.71 -10.09 -3.06
CA GLY A 340 -31.98 -11.52 -2.82
C GLY A 340 -31.68 -12.05 -1.40
N PHE A 341 -31.00 -11.31 -0.52
CA PHE A 341 -30.90 -11.72 0.90
C PHE A 341 -32.12 -11.28 1.72
N GLU A 342 -32.61 -10.06 1.49
CA GLU A 342 -33.81 -9.55 2.18
C GLU A 342 -35.12 -10.14 1.65
N GLN A 343 -35.16 -10.61 0.39
CA GLN A 343 -36.35 -11.24 -0.19
C GLN A 343 -36.75 -12.54 0.53
N ARG A 344 -35.80 -13.22 1.21
CA ARG A 344 -36.08 -14.42 2.01
C ARG A 344 -36.57 -14.12 3.43
N LEU A 345 -36.40 -12.88 3.90
CA LEU A 345 -36.83 -12.39 5.20
C LEU A 345 -38.20 -11.69 5.15
N SER A 346 -38.95 -11.85 4.05
CA SER A 346 -40.30 -11.34 3.86
C SER A 346 -41.34 -12.08 4.73
N LEU A 347 -41.11 -12.14 6.04
CA LEU A 347 -42.20 -12.07 7.00
C LEU A 347 -42.64 -10.60 7.11
N PRO A 348 -43.92 -10.32 7.45
CA PRO A 348 -44.40 -8.96 7.67
C PRO A 348 -43.85 -8.43 9.00
N LEU A 349 -42.53 -8.16 9.02
CA LEU A 349 -41.86 -7.50 10.12
C LEU A 349 -42.17 -6.00 10.04
N ARG A 350 -42.65 -5.44 11.15
CA ARG A 350 -42.85 -4.00 11.33
C ARG A 350 -41.59 -3.25 10.90
N PRO A 351 -41.70 -2.10 10.21
CA PRO A 351 -40.54 -1.30 9.76
C PRO A 351 -39.56 -1.00 10.90
N ASP A 352 -40.08 -0.84 12.12
CA ASP A 352 -39.34 -0.57 13.35
C ASP A 352 -38.38 -1.70 13.77
N LEU A 353 -38.61 -2.94 13.33
CA LEU A 353 -37.78 -4.11 13.66
C LEU A 353 -36.71 -4.42 12.61
N ARG A 354 -36.76 -3.78 11.42
CA ARG A 354 -35.74 -3.96 10.39
C ARG A 354 -34.37 -3.43 10.82
N GLY A 355 -34.34 -2.36 11.64
CA GLY A 355 -33.11 -1.80 12.19
C GLY A 355 -32.45 -2.66 13.28
N PHE A 356 -33.18 -3.60 13.89
CA PHE A 356 -32.67 -4.44 14.98
C PHE A 356 -32.10 -5.79 14.51
N LEU A 357 -32.48 -6.25 13.32
CA LEU A 357 -31.88 -7.45 12.73
C LEU A 357 -30.58 -7.03 12.03
N LYS A 358 -29.44 -7.29 12.67
CA LYS A 358 -28.13 -7.27 12.01
C LYS A 358 -28.10 -8.42 10.98
N VAL A 359 -28.64 -8.15 9.81
CA VAL A 359 -28.66 -9.02 8.64
C VAL A 359 -27.21 -9.35 8.27
N ARG A 360 -26.73 -10.54 8.64
CA ARG A 360 -25.34 -10.94 8.39
C ARG A 360 -25.19 -11.42 6.94
N VAL A 361 -24.35 -10.74 6.16
CA VAL A 361 -24.00 -11.15 4.79
C VAL A 361 -23.24 -12.49 4.83
N PRO A 362 -23.62 -13.50 4.05
CA PRO A 362 -22.86 -14.74 3.92
C PRO A 362 -21.50 -14.51 3.25
N GLU A 363 -20.42 -15.07 3.80
CA GLU A 363 -19.06 -14.91 3.25
C GLU A 363 -18.95 -15.36 1.79
N GLU A 364 -19.54 -16.52 1.45
CA GLU A 364 -19.54 -17.07 0.08
C GLU A 364 -20.10 -16.12 -0.96
N ARG A 365 -21.10 -15.31 -0.55
CA ARG A 365 -21.74 -14.34 -1.43
C ARG A 365 -20.82 -13.16 -1.73
N PHE A 366 -20.15 -12.65 -0.71
CA PHE A 366 -19.17 -11.58 -0.89
C PHE A 366 -17.97 -12.08 -1.70
N GLU A 367 -17.44 -13.27 -1.40
CA GLU A 367 -16.35 -13.87 -2.16
C GLU A 367 -16.70 -13.98 -3.65
N SER A 368 -17.89 -14.46 -4.00
CA SER A 368 -18.35 -14.57 -5.39
C SER A 368 -18.35 -13.22 -6.11
N ARG A 369 -18.89 -12.18 -5.45
CA ARG A 369 -19.00 -10.84 -6.05
C ARG A 369 -17.64 -10.15 -6.17
N ALA A 370 -16.76 -10.33 -5.20
CA ALA A 370 -15.40 -9.78 -5.23
C ALA A 370 -14.49 -10.51 -6.25
N LEU A 371 -14.70 -11.81 -6.47
CA LEU A 371 -14.06 -12.55 -7.56
C LEU A 371 -14.55 -12.06 -8.93
N GLU A 372 -15.84 -11.78 -9.07
CA GLU A 372 -16.39 -11.17 -10.28
C GLU A 372 -15.81 -9.77 -10.53
N LEU A 373 -15.65 -8.96 -9.49
CA LEU A 373 -15.00 -7.65 -9.54
C LEU A 373 -13.55 -7.76 -10.06
N ARG A 374 -12.76 -8.66 -9.47
CA ARG A 374 -11.37 -8.93 -9.92
C ARG A 374 -11.33 -9.38 -11.38
N LYS A 375 -12.25 -10.26 -11.79
CA LYS A 375 -12.36 -10.72 -13.18
C LYS A 375 -12.66 -9.57 -14.14
N GLN A 376 -13.54 -8.64 -13.76
CA GLN A 376 -13.83 -7.45 -14.57
C GLN A 376 -12.59 -6.56 -14.73
N ARG A 377 -11.83 -6.34 -13.65
CA ARG A 377 -10.56 -5.59 -13.69
C ARG A 377 -9.53 -6.23 -14.63
N LEU A 378 -9.34 -7.55 -14.55
CA LEU A 378 -8.43 -8.28 -15.44
C LEU A 378 -8.88 -8.26 -16.91
N LYS A 379 -10.19 -8.27 -17.17
CA LYS A 379 -10.72 -8.11 -18.54
C LYS A 379 -10.45 -6.72 -19.09
N ARG A 380 -10.60 -5.67 -18.28
CA ARG A 380 -10.24 -4.29 -18.68
C ARG A 380 -8.75 -4.18 -18.99
N GLU A 381 -7.89 -4.65 -18.09
CA GLU A 381 -6.44 -4.65 -18.30
C GLU A 381 -6.05 -5.42 -19.57
N ASN A 382 -6.71 -6.55 -19.88
CA ASN A 382 -6.49 -7.27 -21.13
C ASN A 382 -6.88 -6.47 -22.38
N ASN A 383 -8.00 -5.76 -22.34
CA ASN A 383 -8.41 -4.92 -23.47
C ASN A 383 -7.41 -3.78 -23.70
N ASP A 384 -6.93 -3.16 -22.62
CA ASP A 384 -5.92 -2.10 -22.67
C ASP A 384 -4.59 -2.63 -23.22
N LEU A 385 -4.15 -3.80 -22.74
CA LEU A 385 -2.93 -4.47 -23.22
C LEU A 385 -3.04 -4.88 -24.69
N GLN A 386 -4.20 -5.36 -25.14
CA GLN A 386 -4.43 -5.68 -26.55
C GLN A 386 -4.37 -4.44 -27.44
N PHE A 387 -4.86 -3.30 -26.97
CA PHE A 387 -4.75 -2.04 -27.69
C PHE A 387 -3.29 -1.58 -27.79
N LEU A 388 -2.55 -1.60 -26.67
CA LEU A 388 -1.13 -1.23 -26.64
C LEU A 388 -0.27 -2.15 -27.51
N GLN A 389 -0.61 -3.45 -27.57
CA GLN A 389 0.08 -4.44 -28.39
C GLN A 389 0.01 -4.13 -29.89
N GLN A 390 -1.10 -3.54 -30.37
CA GLN A 390 -1.25 -3.19 -31.79
C GLN A 390 -0.31 -2.07 -32.26
N THR A 391 0.23 -1.30 -31.32
CA THR A 391 1.11 -0.15 -31.57
C THR A 391 2.54 -0.35 -31.07
N ALA A 392 2.89 -1.58 -30.65
CA ALA A 392 4.12 -1.87 -29.93
C ALA A 392 5.26 -2.42 -30.80
N ASP A 393 6.50 -2.11 -30.42
CA ASP A 393 7.70 -2.75 -30.97
C ASP A 393 7.86 -4.20 -30.44
N LEU A 394 8.67 -5.02 -31.14
CA LEU A 394 8.80 -6.46 -30.91
C LEU A 394 9.14 -6.89 -29.47
N GLU A 395 9.94 -6.11 -28.73
CA GLU A 395 10.27 -6.43 -27.34
C GLU A 395 9.11 -6.13 -26.39
N THR A 396 8.43 -5.00 -26.60
CA THR A 396 7.27 -4.59 -25.78
C THR A 396 6.06 -5.49 -26.06
N ASP A 397 5.91 -5.95 -27.30
CA ASP A 397 4.91 -6.96 -27.72
C ASP A 397 5.05 -8.27 -26.93
N ARG A 398 6.27 -8.75 -26.68
CA ARG A 398 6.51 -9.94 -25.85
C ARG A 398 6.09 -9.74 -24.40
N THR A 399 6.38 -8.58 -23.81
CA THR A 399 5.99 -8.24 -22.44
C THR A 399 4.46 -8.17 -22.31
N TYR A 400 3.77 -7.53 -23.26
CA TYR A 400 2.31 -7.48 -23.29
C TYR A 400 1.69 -8.86 -23.49
N GLY A 401 2.26 -9.67 -24.38
CA GLY A 401 1.84 -11.06 -24.60
C GLY A 401 1.95 -11.93 -23.33
N GLN A 402 3.04 -11.81 -22.58
CA GLN A 402 3.21 -12.50 -21.31
C GLN A 402 2.17 -12.05 -20.27
N ARG A 403 1.92 -10.74 -20.17
CA ARG A 403 0.92 -10.19 -19.25
C ARG A 403 -0.51 -10.62 -19.60
N LEU A 404 -0.85 -10.65 -20.89
CA LEU A 404 -2.12 -11.18 -21.39
C LEU A 404 -2.31 -12.65 -21.02
N LEU A 405 -1.25 -13.46 -21.10
CA LEU A 405 -1.30 -14.87 -20.71
C LEU A 405 -1.56 -15.02 -19.20
N ILE A 406 -0.85 -14.27 -18.36
CA ILE A 406 -1.04 -14.24 -16.90
C ILE A 406 -2.50 -13.91 -16.55
N ASN A 407 -3.03 -12.83 -17.14
CA ASN A 407 -4.39 -12.38 -16.88
C ASN A 407 -5.44 -13.37 -17.38
N LYS A 408 -5.25 -13.99 -18.55
CA LYS A 408 -6.14 -15.05 -19.06
C LYS A 408 -6.17 -16.27 -18.14
N THR A 409 -5.01 -16.69 -17.63
CA THR A 409 -4.91 -17.78 -16.66
C THR A 409 -5.63 -17.43 -15.35
N ALA A 410 -5.46 -16.20 -14.85
CA ALA A 410 -6.16 -15.71 -13.67
C ALA A 410 -7.69 -15.70 -13.86
N ILE A 411 -8.18 -15.22 -15.01
CA ILE A 411 -9.62 -15.23 -15.35
C ILE A 411 -10.16 -16.66 -15.38
N SER A 412 -9.44 -17.60 -15.99
CA SER A 412 -9.84 -19.00 -16.03
C SER A 412 -9.87 -19.64 -14.64
N ALA A 413 -8.92 -19.29 -13.78
CA ALA A 413 -8.90 -19.74 -12.38
C ALA A 413 -10.15 -19.25 -11.64
N ILE A 414 -10.48 -17.95 -11.76
CA ILE A 414 -11.69 -17.36 -11.17
C ILE A 414 -12.96 -18.06 -11.71
N ASP A 415 -13.05 -18.28 -13.02
CA ASP A 415 -14.20 -18.96 -13.64
C ASP A 415 -14.35 -20.42 -13.19
N SER A 416 -13.23 -21.12 -12.94
CA SER A 416 -13.26 -22.47 -12.38
C SER A 416 -13.78 -22.47 -10.94
N GLU A 417 -13.43 -21.45 -10.16
CA GLU A 417 -13.82 -21.31 -8.77
C GLU A 417 -15.31 -20.94 -8.63
N MET A 418 -15.78 -19.97 -9.41
CA MET A 418 -17.20 -19.56 -9.42
C MET A 418 -18.13 -20.70 -9.86
N ARG A 419 -17.65 -21.66 -10.66
CA ARG A 419 -18.41 -22.87 -11.05
C ARG A 419 -18.48 -23.93 -9.93
N ARG A 420 -17.48 -23.98 -9.05
CA ARG A 420 -17.43 -24.93 -7.91
C ARG A 420 -18.32 -24.49 -6.74
N THR A 421 -18.52 -23.18 -6.59
CA THR A 421 -19.33 -22.59 -5.53
C THR A 421 -20.48 -21.78 -6.14
N PRO A 422 -21.49 -22.43 -6.78
CA PRO A 422 -22.62 -21.70 -7.31
C PRO A 422 -23.43 -21.07 -6.17
N LEU A 423 -23.71 -19.77 -6.29
CA LEU A 423 -24.61 -19.06 -5.41
C LEU A 423 -25.94 -19.83 -5.36
N LYS A 424 -26.29 -20.40 -4.19
CA LYS A 424 -27.66 -20.87 -3.95
C LYS A 424 -28.53 -19.62 -3.86
N GLY A 425 -29.11 -19.24 -5.00
CA GLY A 425 -30.02 -18.11 -5.17
C GLY A 425 -31.11 -18.08 -4.12
#